data_AF-A0A2M4AWS0-F1
#
_entry.id   AF-A0A2M4AWS0-F1
#
_cell.length_a   1.000
_cell.length_b   1.000
_cell.length_c   1.000
_cell.angle_alpha   90.00
_cell.angle_beta   90.00
_cell.angle_gamma   90.00
#
_symmetry.space_group_name_H-M   'P 1'
#
loop_
_entity.id
_entity.type
_entity.pdbx_description
1 polymer ?
#
loop_
_entity_poly.entity_id
_entity_poly.type
_entity_poly.pdbx_seq_one_letter_code
_entity_poly.pdbx_strand_id
1 'polypeptide(L)'
;IMPEHTPAPTPGRAIYGFALFLLFKTLFAMYVVWAFVPTAVFDRLGLTYLPDKYFALFLPILALVAITLFAFLVYPSLALAMTPDVDDRATVTDAYTIVRCQYEFPDGGACSQRVDDPYSAGWNAKRHCEKHATRMNEQQPRTVRVANFCDCPYEAMCLLRKDPDYLPTLRRKDPIPAVSDLSLAKVSRALYRRY
;
A
#
# COMPACT_ATOMS: atom_id res chain seq x y z
N ILE A 1 -27.53 25.75 -6.82
CA ILE A 1 -27.11 25.21 -5.51
C ILE A 1 -25.77 24.53 -5.74
N MET A 2 -24.68 25.07 -5.19
CA MET A 2 -23.34 24.49 -5.33
C MET A 2 -23.29 23.18 -4.55
N PRO A 3 -22.61 22.13 -5.04
CA PRO A 3 -22.48 20.89 -4.28
C PRO A 3 -21.69 21.14 -2.99
N GLU A 4 -22.32 20.88 -1.85
CA GLU A 4 -21.80 21.07 -0.48
C GLU A 4 -20.44 20.38 -0.23
N HIS A 5 -20.09 19.39 -1.05
CA HIS A 5 -18.88 18.56 -0.95
C HIS A 5 -17.72 18.99 -1.85
N THR A 6 -17.81 20.10 -2.59
CA THR A 6 -16.70 20.55 -3.44
C THR A 6 -15.55 21.03 -2.54
N PRO A 7 -14.30 20.57 -2.68
CA PRO A 7 -13.16 21.01 -1.85
C PRO A 7 -12.71 22.47 -2.13
N ALA A 8 -13.43 23.19 -2.99
CA ALA A 8 -13.10 24.55 -3.39
C ALA A 8 -13.13 25.52 -2.18
N PRO A 9 -12.17 26.46 -2.09
CA PRO A 9 -12.15 27.47 -1.04
C PRO A 9 -13.29 28.46 -1.27
N THR A 10 -14.41 28.24 -0.59
CA THR A 10 -15.55 29.16 -0.61
C THR A 10 -15.45 30.13 0.57
N PRO A 11 -15.89 31.39 0.40
CA PRO A 11 -15.86 32.37 1.48
C PRO A 11 -16.68 31.92 2.71
N GLY A 12 -17.77 31.18 2.49
CA GLY A 12 -18.55 30.58 3.58
C GLY A 12 -17.75 29.62 4.48
N ARG A 13 -16.86 28.80 3.91
CA ARG A 13 -16.00 27.90 4.69
C ARG A 13 -14.88 28.62 5.45
N ALA A 14 -14.37 29.72 4.89
CA ALA A 14 -13.32 30.52 5.54
C ALA A 14 -13.80 31.17 6.86
N ILE A 15 -15.08 31.53 6.93
CA ILE A 15 -15.68 32.16 8.13
C ILE A 15 -15.64 31.19 9.33
N TYR A 16 -15.93 29.91 9.13
CA TYR A 16 -15.87 28.92 10.22
C TYR A 16 -14.45 28.75 10.76
N GLY A 17 -13.46 28.66 9.86
CA GLY A 17 -12.05 28.57 10.26
C GLY A 17 -11.60 29.82 11.03
N PHE A 18 -12.01 31.00 10.58
CA PHE A 18 -11.70 32.27 11.25
C PHE A 18 -12.37 32.38 12.63
N ALA A 19 -13.65 32.04 12.74
CA ALA A 19 -14.37 32.04 14.02
C ALA A 19 -13.75 31.04 15.00
N LEU A 20 -13.41 29.83 14.53
CA LEU A 20 -12.74 28.80 15.31
C LEU A 20 -11.35 29.28 15.78
N PHE A 21 -10.58 29.94 14.91
CA PHE A 21 -9.28 30.50 15.25
C PHE A 21 -9.37 31.56 16.36
N LEU A 22 -10.31 32.50 16.25
CA LEU A 22 -10.55 33.50 17.30
C LEU A 22 -10.95 32.83 18.62
N LEU A 23 -11.84 31.84 18.57
CA LEU A 23 -12.30 31.09 19.74
C LEU A 23 -11.16 30.32 20.42
N PHE A 24 -10.34 29.57 19.68
CA PHE A 24 -9.20 28.87 20.27
C PHE A 24 -8.17 29.84 20.83
N LYS A 25 -7.94 30.98 20.17
CA LYS A 25 -7.00 32.00 20.64
C LYS A 25 -7.46 32.65 21.95
N THR A 26 -8.75 32.97 22.07
CA THR A 26 -9.31 33.53 23.31
C THR A 26 -9.34 32.51 24.44
N LEU A 27 -9.75 31.26 24.17
CA LEU A 27 -9.72 30.17 25.15
C LEU A 27 -8.29 29.87 25.61
N PHE A 28 -7.32 29.88 24.71
CA PHE A 28 -5.91 29.69 25.06
C PHE A 28 -5.39 30.81 25.97
N ALA A 29 -5.69 32.06 25.65
CA ALA A 29 -5.30 33.19 26.50
C ALA A 29 -5.94 33.08 27.90
N MET A 30 -7.23 32.75 27.97
CA MET A 30 -7.93 32.52 29.24
C MET A 30 -7.31 31.36 30.03
N TYR A 31 -6.95 30.26 29.36
CA TYR A 31 -6.28 29.12 29.97
C TYR A 31 -4.89 29.49 30.51
N VAL A 32 -4.09 30.28 29.78
CA VAL A 32 -2.77 30.74 30.25
C VAL A 32 -2.92 31.63 31.48
N VAL A 33 -3.85 32.60 31.46
CA VAL A 33 -4.13 33.44 32.63
C VAL A 33 -4.56 32.58 33.82
N TRP A 34 -5.46 31.62 33.60
CA TRP A 34 -5.83 30.67 34.63
C TRP A 34 -4.65 29.84 35.13
N ALA A 35 -3.77 29.33 34.26
CA ALA A 35 -2.66 28.47 34.67
C ALA A 35 -1.60 29.19 35.53
N PHE A 36 -1.25 30.43 35.17
CA PHE A 36 -0.15 31.16 35.84
C PHE A 36 -0.59 32.04 37.01
N VAL A 37 -1.85 32.49 37.07
CA VAL A 37 -2.31 33.34 38.17
C VAL A 37 -2.56 32.47 39.43
N PRO A 38 -2.02 32.86 40.60
CA PRO A 38 -2.20 32.11 41.84
C PRO A 38 -3.67 32.08 42.29
N THR A 39 -4.08 30.98 42.94
CA THR A 39 -5.44 30.76 43.43
C THR A 39 -5.93 31.86 44.38
N ALA A 40 -5.05 32.42 45.21
CA ALA A 40 -5.38 33.51 46.13
C ALA A 40 -5.96 34.76 45.43
N VAL A 41 -5.60 35.02 44.17
CA VAL A 41 -6.18 36.13 43.40
C VAL A 41 -7.60 35.78 42.94
N PHE A 42 -7.83 34.52 42.55
CA PHE A 42 -9.16 34.02 42.19
C PHE A 42 -10.10 33.98 43.39
N ASP A 43 -9.61 33.62 44.58
CA ASP A 43 -10.40 33.61 45.81
C ASP A 43 -10.90 35.03 46.17
N ARG A 44 -10.06 36.06 45.97
CA ARG A 44 -10.46 37.48 46.15
C ARG A 44 -11.48 37.95 45.13
N LEU A 45 -11.50 37.35 43.95
CA LEU A 45 -12.47 37.61 42.89
C LEU A 45 -13.78 36.82 43.09
N GLY A 46 -13.88 35.99 44.14
CA GLY A 46 -15.05 35.15 44.42
C GLY A 46 -15.11 33.86 43.58
N LEU A 47 -14.01 33.48 42.94
CA LEU A 47 -13.91 32.34 42.03
C LEU A 47 -13.29 31.13 42.76
N THR A 48 -14.05 30.51 43.67
CA THR A 48 -13.57 29.44 44.57
C THR A 48 -13.72 28.01 44.01
N TYR A 49 -14.47 27.82 42.92
CA TYR A 49 -14.81 26.48 42.38
C TYR A 49 -14.02 26.09 41.12
N LEU A 50 -12.86 26.71 40.87
CA LEU A 50 -12.04 26.33 39.72
C LEU A 50 -11.34 25.00 39.95
N PRO A 51 -11.07 24.23 38.88
CA PRO A 51 -10.33 22.98 38.98
C PRO A 51 -8.91 23.22 39.51
N ASP A 52 -8.31 22.17 40.08
CA ASP A 52 -6.93 22.19 40.56
C ASP A 52 -5.95 22.59 39.44
N LYS A 53 -4.92 23.36 39.78
CA LYS A 53 -3.85 23.75 38.86
C LYS A 53 -3.11 22.55 38.28
N TYR A 54 -3.14 21.39 38.92
CA TYR A 54 -2.62 20.14 38.34
C TYR A 54 -3.20 19.86 36.94
N PHE A 55 -4.47 20.19 36.71
CA PHE A 55 -5.11 20.01 35.41
C PHE A 55 -4.48 20.88 34.30
N ALA A 56 -3.84 22.00 34.66
CA ALA A 56 -3.09 22.80 33.71
C ALA A 56 -1.93 22.00 33.10
N LEU A 57 -1.28 21.10 33.84
CA LEU A 57 -0.21 20.24 33.29
C LEU A 57 -0.77 18.94 32.69
N PHE A 58 -1.81 18.38 33.30
CA PHE A 58 -2.37 17.10 32.84
C PHE A 58 -3.02 17.20 31.46
N LEU A 59 -3.82 18.24 31.19
CA LEU A 59 -4.50 18.42 29.90
C LEU A 59 -3.57 18.44 28.68
N PRO A 60 -2.47 19.24 28.66
CA PRO A 60 -1.56 19.25 27.51
C PRO A 60 -0.82 17.92 27.35
N ILE A 61 -0.45 17.25 28.45
CA ILE A 61 0.18 15.92 28.38
C ILE A 61 -0.81 14.91 27.78
N LEU A 62 -2.06 14.89 28.24
CA LEU A 62 -3.10 14.03 27.71
C LEU A 62 -3.34 14.29 26.21
N ALA A 63 -3.37 15.55 25.79
CA ALA A 63 -3.51 15.92 24.38
C ALA A 63 -2.34 15.42 23.53
N LEU A 64 -1.10 15.57 24.01
CA LEU A 64 0.09 15.04 23.32
C LEU A 64 0.06 13.51 23.21
N VAL A 65 -0.33 12.80 24.27
CA VAL A 65 -0.50 11.34 24.25
C VAL A 65 -1.59 10.94 23.26
N ALA A 66 -2.73 11.63 23.27
CA ALA A 66 -3.81 11.34 22.33
C ALA A 66 -3.40 11.58 20.86
N ILE A 67 -2.71 12.69 20.58
CA ILE A 67 -2.22 13.02 19.23
C ILE A 67 -1.20 11.99 18.76
N THR A 68 -0.25 11.61 19.61
CA THR A 68 0.78 10.62 19.25
C THR A 68 0.18 9.24 19.00
N LEU A 69 -0.72 8.76 19.88
CA LEU A 69 -1.45 7.52 19.67
C LEU A 69 -2.27 7.57 18.37
N PHE A 70 -2.97 8.68 18.12
CA PHE A 70 -3.77 8.82 16.91
C PHE A 70 -2.91 8.81 15.65
N ALA A 71 -1.83 9.60 15.62
CA ALA A 71 -0.98 9.76 14.43
C ALA A 71 -0.17 8.50 14.10
N PHE A 72 0.34 7.79 15.10
CA PHE A 72 1.24 6.65 14.87
C PHE A 72 0.56 5.29 14.92
N LEU A 73 -0.53 5.13 15.68
CA LEU A 73 -1.20 3.85 15.83
C LEU A 73 -2.55 3.85 15.10
N VAL A 74 -3.45 4.76 15.45
CA VAL A 74 -4.83 4.72 14.94
C VAL A 74 -4.88 5.01 13.44
N TYR A 75 -4.24 6.10 13.00
CA TYR A 75 -4.31 6.50 11.60
C TYR A 75 -3.67 5.48 10.65
N PRO A 76 -2.45 4.95 10.90
CA PRO A 76 -1.87 3.92 10.05
C PRO A 76 -2.66 2.60 10.12
N SER A 77 -3.10 2.17 11.30
CA SER A 77 -3.88 0.93 11.42
C SER A 77 -5.21 0.99 10.67
N LEU A 78 -5.90 2.13 10.74
CA LEU A 78 -7.13 2.35 9.98
C LEU A 78 -6.86 2.43 8.48
N ALA A 79 -5.78 3.08 8.07
CA ALA A 79 -5.36 3.11 6.67
C ALA A 79 -5.10 1.69 6.15
N LEU A 80 -4.37 0.87 6.90
CA LEU A 80 -4.11 -0.54 6.54
C LEU A 80 -5.39 -1.39 6.56
N ALA A 81 -6.33 -1.12 7.47
CA ALA A 81 -7.60 -1.84 7.52
C ALA A 81 -8.52 -1.52 6.33
N MET A 82 -8.38 -0.32 5.76
CA MET A 82 -9.16 0.12 4.60
C MET A 82 -8.50 -0.22 3.26
N THR A 83 -7.21 -0.57 3.23
CA THR A 83 -6.54 -1.03 2.01
C THR A 83 -6.91 -2.46 1.65
N PRO A 84 -7.05 -2.79 0.35
CA PRO A 84 -7.26 -4.17 -0.10
C PRO A 84 -6.07 -5.07 0.27
N ASP A 85 -6.30 -6.39 0.26
CA ASP A 85 -5.26 -7.36 0.57
C ASP A 85 -4.03 -7.19 -0.33
N VAL A 86 -2.84 -7.47 0.21
CA VAL A 86 -1.57 -7.28 -0.50
C VAL A 86 -1.51 -8.15 -1.76
N ASP A 87 -2.19 -9.30 -1.80
CA ASP A 87 -2.21 -10.20 -2.95
C ASP A 87 -3.35 -9.84 -3.96
N ASP A 88 -4.17 -8.81 -3.70
CA ASP A 88 -5.25 -8.37 -4.59
C ASP A 88 -4.75 -7.46 -5.75
N ARG A 89 -5.31 -7.66 -6.95
CA ARG A 89 -4.95 -6.93 -8.19
C ARG A 89 -5.23 -5.43 -8.13
N ALA A 90 -6.17 -5.03 -7.28
CA ALA A 90 -6.55 -3.63 -7.07
C ALA A 90 -5.40 -2.80 -6.48
N THR A 91 -4.39 -3.45 -5.89
CA THR A 91 -3.20 -2.77 -5.36
C THR A 91 -2.25 -2.26 -6.46
N VAL A 92 -2.21 -2.94 -7.62
CA VAL A 92 -1.30 -2.61 -8.73
C VAL A 92 -2.02 -1.87 -9.85
N THR A 93 -3.32 -2.15 -10.05
CA THR A 93 -4.06 -1.74 -11.24
C THR A 93 -5.40 -1.13 -10.86
N ASP A 94 -5.79 -0.09 -11.59
CA ASP A 94 -7.09 0.56 -11.44
C ASP A 94 -8.06 0.11 -12.55
N ALA A 95 -9.33 0.49 -12.43
CA ALA A 95 -10.36 0.16 -13.43
C ALA A 95 -10.06 0.73 -14.83
N TYR A 96 -9.24 1.78 -14.91
CA TYR A 96 -8.88 2.44 -16.16
C TYR A 96 -7.50 2.02 -16.69
N THR A 97 -6.88 0.99 -16.11
CA THR A 97 -5.57 0.50 -16.58
C THR A 97 -5.69 -0.08 -17.99
N ILE A 98 -4.92 0.47 -18.93
CA ILE A 98 -4.89 0.03 -20.34
C ILE A 98 -3.57 -0.68 -20.61
N VAL A 99 -3.64 -1.99 -20.88
CA VAL A 99 -2.51 -2.78 -21.37
C VAL A 99 -2.64 -2.96 -22.87
N ARG A 100 -1.59 -2.61 -23.62
CA ARG A 100 -1.51 -2.77 -25.08
C ARG A 100 -0.84 -4.08 -25.46
N CYS A 101 -1.27 -4.65 -26.58
CA CYS A 101 -0.65 -5.83 -27.14
C CYS A 101 0.80 -5.55 -27.58
N GLN A 102 1.74 -6.40 -27.17
CA GLN A 102 3.16 -6.34 -27.53
C GLN A 102 3.51 -7.13 -28.79
N TYR A 103 2.53 -7.49 -29.62
CA TYR A 103 2.80 -8.24 -30.85
C TYR A 103 3.30 -7.30 -31.95
N GLU A 104 4.38 -7.69 -32.60
CA GLU A 104 4.97 -7.00 -33.75
C GLU A 104 4.77 -7.84 -35.01
N PHE A 105 4.26 -7.20 -36.05
CA PHE A 105 4.03 -7.81 -37.35
C PHE A 105 5.36 -7.95 -38.10
N PRO A 106 5.49 -8.92 -39.03
CA PRO A 106 6.68 -9.07 -39.87
C PRO A 106 7.03 -7.81 -40.68
N ASP A 107 6.03 -6.96 -40.93
CA ASP A 107 6.15 -5.70 -41.64
C ASP A 107 6.65 -4.53 -40.74
N GLY A 108 7.04 -4.81 -39.49
CA GLY A 108 7.52 -3.82 -38.51
C GLY A 108 6.42 -2.99 -37.82
N GLY A 109 5.15 -3.30 -38.06
CA GLY A 109 4.03 -2.66 -37.38
C GLY A 109 3.77 -3.27 -36.00
N ALA A 110 3.35 -2.47 -35.01
CA ALA A 110 2.89 -2.99 -33.71
C ALA A 110 1.36 -3.11 -33.65
N CYS A 111 0.86 -4.12 -32.92
CA CYS A 111 -0.56 -4.27 -32.69
C CYS A 111 -1.10 -3.16 -31.75
N SER A 112 -2.09 -2.40 -32.20
CA SER A 112 -2.70 -1.30 -31.42
C SER A 112 -3.87 -1.71 -30.52
N GLN A 113 -4.26 -2.98 -30.52
CA GLN A 113 -5.40 -3.48 -29.74
C GLN A 113 -5.10 -3.51 -28.23
N ARG A 114 -6.12 -3.19 -27.44
CA ARG A 114 -6.10 -3.37 -25.98
C ARG A 114 -6.21 -4.87 -25.66
N VAL A 115 -5.57 -5.28 -24.57
CA VAL A 115 -5.75 -6.60 -23.99
C VAL A 115 -6.93 -6.58 -23.02
N ASP A 116 -7.94 -7.40 -23.29
CA ASP A 116 -9.09 -7.57 -22.40
C ASP A 116 -8.71 -8.41 -21.18
N ASP A 117 -9.10 -7.94 -19.99
CA ASP A 117 -8.75 -8.51 -18.68
C ASP A 117 -7.28 -8.98 -18.58
N PRO A 118 -6.32 -8.03 -18.60
CA PRO A 118 -4.90 -8.37 -18.68
C PRO A 118 -4.40 -9.18 -17.49
N TYR A 119 -5.04 -9.05 -16.31
CA TYR A 119 -4.62 -9.68 -15.06
C TYR A 119 -5.51 -10.88 -14.64
N SER A 120 -6.17 -11.54 -15.60
CA SER A 120 -7.10 -12.64 -15.28
C SER A 120 -6.43 -13.90 -14.72
N ALA A 121 -5.12 -14.06 -14.87
CA ALA A 121 -4.36 -15.25 -14.49
C ALA A 121 -3.28 -14.94 -13.42
N GLY A 122 -3.45 -13.85 -12.67
CA GLY A 122 -2.52 -13.40 -11.65
C GLY A 122 -1.98 -12.00 -11.91
N TRP A 123 -0.84 -11.69 -11.28
CA TRP A 123 -0.25 -10.34 -11.26
C TRP A 123 0.45 -9.95 -12.57
N ASN A 124 0.78 -10.93 -13.41
CA ASN A 124 1.41 -10.69 -14.69
C ASN A 124 0.37 -10.33 -15.75
N ALA A 125 0.50 -9.14 -16.34
CA ALA A 125 -0.32 -8.73 -17.45
C ALA A 125 -0.09 -9.66 -18.66
N LYS A 126 -1.18 -10.12 -19.27
CA LYS A 126 -1.16 -10.74 -20.60
C LYS A 126 -0.48 -9.80 -21.59
N ARG A 127 0.53 -10.30 -22.30
CA ARG A 127 1.32 -9.52 -23.27
C ARG A 127 0.63 -9.35 -24.62
N HIS A 128 -0.29 -10.25 -24.95
CA HIS A 128 -0.92 -10.30 -26.26
C HIS A 128 -2.44 -10.21 -26.14
N CYS A 129 -3.09 -9.57 -27.13
CA CYS A 129 -4.55 -9.58 -27.25
C CYS A 129 -5.05 -10.99 -27.60
N GLU A 130 -6.34 -11.26 -27.40
CA GLU A 130 -6.92 -12.59 -27.62
C GLU A 130 -6.63 -13.16 -29.03
N LYS A 131 -6.60 -12.29 -30.05
CA LYS A 131 -6.29 -12.65 -31.44
C LYS A 131 -4.85 -13.13 -31.65
N HIS A 132 -3.91 -12.63 -30.85
CA HIS A 132 -2.49 -12.98 -30.92
C HIS A 132 -2.07 -13.98 -29.84
N ALA A 133 -2.84 -14.09 -28.75
CA ALA A 133 -2.60 -15.05 -27.67
C ALA A 133 -2.77 -16.49 -28.17
N THR A 134 -3.79 -16.77 -29.00
CA THR A 134 -4.02 -18.11 -29.58
C THR A 134 -2.89 -18.59 -30.49
N ARG A 135 -2.13 -17.67 -31.09
CA ARG A 135 -0.97 -18.01 -31.94
C ARG A 135 0.29 -18.37 -31.15
N MET A 136 0.39 -17.99 -29.87
CA MET A 136 1.56 -18.26 -29.02
C MET A 136 1.28 -19.22 -27.86
N ASN A 137 0.03 -19.65 -27.67
CA ASN A 137 -0.39 -20.48 -26.53
C ASN A 137 0.13 -21.93 -26.57
N GLU A 138 0.86 -22.33 -27.62
CA GLU A 138 1.42 -23.68 -27.74
C GLU A 138 2.81 -23.87 -27.09
N GLN A 139 3.49 -22.81 -26.62
CA GLN A 139 4.92 -22.94 -26.29
C GLN A 139 5.35 -22.71 -24.83
N GLN A 140 4.50 -22.26 -23.90
CA GLN A 140 4.95 -22.07 -22.51
C GLN A 140 4.26 -23.06 -21.55
N PRO A 141 4.91 -24.15 -21.13
CA PRO A 141 4.37 -25.03 -20.10
C PRO A 141 4.29 -24.26 -18.77
N ARG A 142 3.10 -24.25 -18.14
CA ARG A 142 2.81 -23.60 -16.84
C ARG A 142 3.66 -24.11 -15.67
N THR A 143 4.30 -25.26 -15.86
CA THR A 143 5.30 -25.83 -14.94
C THR A 143 6.50 -26.24 -15.78
N VAL A 144 7.69 -25.79 -15.40
CA VAL A 144 8.92 -26.26 -16.03
C VAL A 144 9.21 -27.65 -15.46
N ARG A 145 8.85 -28.70 -16.20
CA ARG A 145 9.36 -30.04 -15.90
C ARG A 145 10.84 -30.07 -16.27
N VAL A 146 11.67 -30.64 -15.39
CA VAL A 146 13.11 -30.82 -15.66
C VAL A 146 13.26 -31.66 -16.92
N ALA A 147 13.68 -31.04 -18.01
CA ALA A 147 13.93 -31.72 -19.29
C ALA A 147 15.19 -32.61 -19.18
N ASN A 148 15.33 -33.59 -20.08
CA ASN A 148 16.55 -34.39 -20.19
C ASN A 148 17.73 -33.62 -20.82
N PHE A 149 17.52 -32.36 -21.21
CA PHE A 149 18.51 -31.51 -21.83
C PHE A 149 18.96 -30.41 -20.85
N CYS A 150 20.27 -30.18 -20.77
CA CYS A 150 20.85 -29.11 -19.97
C CYS A 150 21.21 -27.94 -20.87
N ASP A 151 20.43 -26.86 -20.81
CA ASP A 151 20.78 -25.55 -21.38
C ASP A 151 21.79 -24.83 -20.47
N CYS A 152 22.97 -25.41 -20.26
CA CYS A 152 24.04 -24.73 -19.53
C CYS A 152 24.85 -23.87 -20.51
N PRO A 153 24.88 -22.53 -20.36
CA PRO A 153 25.66 -21.65 -21.23
C PRO A 153 27.17 -21.85 -21.10
N TYR A 154 27.62 -22.46 -20.00
CA TYR A 154 29.01 -22.82 -19.75
C TYR A 154 29.08 -24.30 -19.37
N GLU A 155 29.65 -25.12 -20.26
CA GLU A 155 29.72 -26.59 -20.10
C GLU A 155 30.44 -27.00 -18.80
N ALA A 156 31.45 -26.24 -18.38
CA ALA A 156 32.24 -26.51 -17.18
C ALA A 156 31.45 -26.42 -15.86
N MET A 157 30.28 -25.75 -15.84
CA MET A 157 29.44 -25.58 -14.65
C MET A 157 28.19 -26.47 -14.67
N CYS A 158 28.09 -27.41 -15.62
CA CYS A 158 26.93 -28.28 -15.74
C CYS A 158 26.92 -29.39 -14.67
N LEU A 159 26.01 -29.27 -13.69
CA LEU A 159 25.84 -30.26 -12.61
C LEU A 159 25.50 -31.67 -13.10
N LEU A 160 24.64 -31.80 -14.11
CA LEU A 160 24.24 -33.13 -14.64
C LEU A 160 25.36 -33.84 -15.41
N ARG A 161 26.36 -33.10 -15.90
CA ARG A 161 27.56 -33.68 -16.52
C ARG A 161 28.51 -34.25 -15.47
N LYS A 162 28.62 -33.57 -14.33
CA LYS A 162 29.48 -33.96 -13.21
C LYS A 162 28.89 -35.13 -12.43
N ASP A 163 27.58 -35.10 -12.18
CA ASP A 163 26.83 -36.12 -11.43
C ASP A 163 25.57 -36.57 -12.21
N PRO A 164 25.68 -37.57 -13.13
CA PRO A 164 24.58 -37.99 -13.99
C PRO A 164 23.41 -38.64 -13.22
N ASP A 165 23.68 -39.24 -12.06
CA ASP A 165 22.70 -39.91 -11.21
C ASP A 165 21.80 -38.96 -10.41
N TYR A 166 22.05 -37.64 -10.47
CA TYR A 166 21.27 -36.65 -9.72
C TYR A 166 19.92 -36.31 -10.39
N LEU A 167 19.76 -36.63 -11.67
CA LEU A 167 18.57 -36.38 -12.47
C LEU A 167 17.26 -36.98 -11.88
N PRO A 168 17.20 -38.26 -11.44
CA PRO A 168 16.01 -38.82 -10.79
C PRO A 168 15.63 -38.08 -9.50
N THR A 169 16.61 -37.59 -8.74
CA THR A 169 16.38 -36.81 -7.51
C THR A 169 15.74 -35.45 -7.84
N LEU A 170 16.18 -34.80 -8.92
CA LEU A 170 15.58 -33.55 -9.40
C LEU A 170 14.14 -33.73 -9.88
N ARG A 171 13.81 -34.83 -10.57
CA ARG A 171 12.44 -35.12 -11.01
C ARG A 171 11.48 -35.43 -9.85
N ARG A 172 11.99 -35.92 -8.73
CA ARG A 172 11.20 -36.20 -7.53
C ARG A 172 10.84 -34.93 -6.76
N LYS A 173 11.52 -33.81 -7.01
CA LYS A 173 11.15 -32.52 -6.39
C LYS A 173 9.89 -31.97 -7.05
N ASP A 174 9.09 -31.28 -6.25
CA ASP A 174 7.89 -30.62 -6.73
C ASP A 174 8.23 -29.62 -7.86
N PRO A 175 7.42 -29.56 -8.92
CA PRO A 175 7.63 -28.61 -10.00
C PRO A 175 7.56 -27.18 -9.45
N ILE A 176 8.46 -26.33 -9.93
CA ILE A 176 8.49 -24.94 -9.52
C ILE A 176 7.24 -24.26 -10.09
N PRO A 177 6.38 -23.65 -9.24
CA PRO A 177 5.22 -22.93 -9.72
C PRO A 177 5.63 -21.71 -10.55
N ALA A 178 4.77 -21.29 -11.48
CA ALA A 178 5.03 -20.07 -12.24
C ALA A 178 5.07 -18.86 -11.29
N VAL A 179 5.90 -17.87 -11.62
CA VAL A 179 6.05 -16.65 -10.81
C VAL A 179 4.71 -15.94 -10.58
N SER A 180 3.77 -16.05 -11.53
CA SER A 180 2.41 -15.53 -11.42
C SER A 180 1.58 -16.13 -10.29
N ASP A 181 1.90 -17.35 -9.87
CA ASP A 181 1.10 -18.16 -8.95
C ASP A 181 1.64 -18.09 -7.52
N LEU A 182 2.81 -17.44 -7.32
CA LEU A 182 3.35 -17.18 -5.99
C LEU A 182 2.63 -16.01 -5.34
N SER A 183 2.21 -16.20 -4.09
CA SER A 183 1.66 -15.10 -3.28
C SER A 183 2.77 -14.15 -2.87
N LEU A 184 2.57 -12.86 -3.09
CA LEU A 184 3.56 -11.82 -2.84
C LEU A 184 3.90 -11.77 -1.35
N ALA A 185 2.89 -11.95 -0.50
CA ALA A 185 3.05 -12.04 0.95
C ALA A 185 3.94 -13.21 1.40
N LYS A 186 3.88 -14.37 0.74
CA LYS A 186 4.76 -15.51 1.05
C LYS A 186 6.20 -15.24 0.58
N VAL A 187 6.37 -14.67 -0.61
CA VAL A 187 7.68 -14.35 -1.17
C VAL A 187 8.38 -13.28 -0.33
N SER A 188 7.68 -12.20 0.02
CA SER A 188 8.23 -11.13 0.86
C SER A 188 8.63 -11.66 2.24
N ARG A 189 7.78 -12.48 2.88
CA ARG A 189 8.14 -13.15 4.14
C ARG A 189 9.38 -14.02 4.01
N ALA A 190 9.56 -14.73 2.89
CA ALA A 190 10.73 -15.59 2.69
C ALA A 190 12.01 -14.78 2.47
N LEU A 191 11.95 -13.69 1.69
CA LEU A 191 13.09 -12.84 1.39
C LEU A 191 13.54 -12.03 2.61
N TYR A 192 12.60 -11.43 3.33
CA TYR A 192 12.89 -10.58 4.48
C TYR A 192 13.00 -11.31 5.82
N ARG A 193 12.73 -12.63 5.88
CA ARG A 193 12.97 -13.45 7.09
C ARG A 193 14.45 -13.67 7.43
N ARG A 194 15.34 -13.46 6.46
CA ARG A 194 16.76 -13.80 6.57
C ARG A 194 17.64 -12.66 7.08
N TYR A 195 17.04 -11.51 7.40
CA TYR A 195 17.68 -10.39 8.08
C TYR A 195 17.05 -10.18 9.45
#